data_AF-A0AAW8L180-F1
#
_entry.id   AF-A0AAW8L180-F1
#
_cell.length_a   1.000
_cell.length_b   1.000
_cell.length_c   1.000
_cell.angle_alpha   90.00
_cell.angle_beta   90.00
_cell.angle_gamma   90.00
#
_symmetry.space_group_name_H-M   'P 1'
#
loop_
_entity.id
_entity.type
_entity.pdbx_description
1 polymer ?
#
loop_
_entity_poly.entity_id
_entity_poly.type
_entity_poly.pdbx_seq_one_letter_code
_entity_poly.pdbx_strand_id
1 'polypeptide(L)'
;LYLDRDNGNVAIRNVTYAAPEIADVAGDGKIRAPMDGAVVNILVNKGDQVIKGQTLLVLEAMKIQQQIKSDVDGVVEDVLGQQGQQVKKRQMLFTIQI
;
A
#
# COMPACT_ATOMS: atom_id res chain seq x y z
N LEU A 1 11.36 38.86 -6.50
CA LEU A 1 9.90 38.84 -6.74
C LEU A 1 9.30 39.90 -5.82
N TYR A 2 8.77 41.00 -6.37
CA TYR A 2 8.08 42.04 -5.59
C TYR A 2 6.58 41.77 -5.62
N LEU A 3 5.94 41.69 -4.45
CA LEU A 3 4.51 41.48 -4.28
C LEU A 3 3.95 42.72 -3.60
N ASP A 4 3.31 43.59 -4.37
CA ASP A 4 2.60 44.76 -3.85
C ASP A 4 1.12 44.39 -3.65
N ARG A 5 0.53 44.79 -2.51
CA ARG A 5 -0.90 44.57 -2.25
C ARG A 5 -1.52 45.81 -1.63
N ASP A 6 -2.44 46.40 -2.39
CA ASP A 6 -2.94 47.76 -2.23
C ASP A 6 -3.73 48.05 -0.92
N ASN A 7 -4.24 47.05 -0.18
CA ASN A 7 -4.88 47.29 1.14
C ASN A 7 -5.26 46.03 1.95
N GLY A 8 -4.33 45.14 2.31
CA GLY A 8 -4.67 44.01 3.20
C GLY A 8 -3.48 43.28 3.79
N ASN A 9 -3.63 42.79 5.02
CA ASN A 9 -2.64 41.96 5.70
C ASN A 9 -2.62 40.54 5.10
N VAL A 10 -1.52 40.18 4.44
CA VAL A 10 -1.30 38.81 3.93
C VAL A 10 -0.38 38.08 4.89
N ALA A 11 -0.89 37.03 5.54
CA ALA A 11 -0.07 36.09 6.27
C ALA A 11 0.42 35.00 5.29
N ILE A 12 1.69 35.08 4.87
CA ILE A 12 2.33 34.03 4.07
C ILE A 12 2.94 33.03 5.05
N ARG A 13 2.46 31.78 5.01
CA ARG A 13 3.05 30.68 5.76
C ARG A 13 3.91 29.84 4.83
N ASN A 14 5.19 29.72 5.15
CA ASN A 14 6.08 28.79 4.46
C ASN A 14 5.77 27.37 4.95
N VAL A 15 5.29 26.52 4.05
CA VAL A 15 5.00 25.10 4.31
C VAL A 15 5.98 24.17 3.60
N THR A 16 7.12 24.70 3.11
CA THR A 16 8.11 23.92 2.34
C THR A 16 8.70 22.75 3.13
N TYR A 17 8.69 22.83 4.46
CA TYR A 17 9.12 21.77 5.37
C TYR A 17 7.98 21.23 6.24
N ALA A 18 6.73 21.51 5.90
CA ALA A 18 5.61 20.88 6.59
C ALA A 18 5.71 19.37 6.37
N ALA A 19 5.56 18.59 7.44
CA ALA A 19 5.44 17.15 7.31
C ALA A 19 4.31 16.85 6.32
N PRO A 20 4.48 15.90 5.38
CA PRO A 20 3.39 15.52 4.51
C PRO A 20 2.21 15.11 5.38
N GLU A 21 1.04 15.73 5.16
CA GLU A 21 -0.21 15.18 5.69
C GLU A 21 -0.36 13.81 5.06
N ILE A 22 -0.03 12.78 5.83
CA ILE A 22 -0.33 11.40 5.48
C ILE A 22 -1.84 11.27 5.70
N ALA A 23 -2.61 11.82 4.76
CA ALA A 23 -3.99 11.41 4.61
C ALA A 23 -3.93 9.91 4.33
N ASP A 24 -4.46 9.14 5.28
CA ASP A 24 -4.56 7.70 5.17
C ASP A 24 -5.60 7.41 4.09
N VAL A 25 -5.18 7.53 2.83
CA VAL A 25 -5.97 7.09 1.69
C VAL A 25 -6.11 5.58 1.86
N ALA A 26 -7.29 5.17 2.32
CA ALA A 26 -7.67 3.77 2.35
C ALA A 26 -7.39 3.18 0.96
N GLY A 27 -6.54 2.16 0.92
CA GLY A 27 -6.25 1.45 -0.31
C GLY A 27 -7.54 0.93 -0.94
N ASP A 28 -7.56 0.71 -2.25
CA ASP A 28 -8.75 0.25 -2.96
C ASP A 28 -9.09 -1.23 -2.68
N GLY A 29 -8.56 -1.81 -1.59
CA GLY A 29 -8.63 -3.23 -1.24
C GLY A 29 -7.86 -4.13 -2.20
N LYS A 30 -7.09 -3.57 -3.15
CA LYS A 30 -6.41 -4.33 -4.21
C LYS A 30 -4.91 -4.42 -3.92
N ILE A 31 -4.52 -5.51 -3.29
CA ILE A 31 -3.11 -5.78 -2.98
C ILE A 31 -2.39 -6.25 -4.24
N ARG A 32 -1.34 -5.52 -4.60
CA ARG A 32 -0.52 -5.79 -5.79
C ARG A 32 0.92 -6.06 -5.40
N ALA A 33 1.62 -6.84 -6.21
CA ALA A 33 3.05 -7.09 -6.05
C ALA A 33 3.84 -5.77 -6.24
N PRO A 34 4.66 -5.35 -5.27
CA PRO A 34 5.46 -4.13 -5.39
C PRO A 34 6.64 -4.30 -6.37
N MET A 35 7.10 -5.53 -6.53
CA MET A 35 8.23 -5.92 -7.36
C MET A 35 7.99 -7.31 -7.97
N ASP A 36 8.75 -7.60 -9.02
CA ASP A 36 8.81 -8.93 -9.62
C ASP A 36 9.52 -9.90 -8.65
N GLY A 37 8.94 -11.09 -8.44
CA GLY A 37 9.45 -12.04 -7.46
C GLY A 37 8.68 -13.35 -7.45
N ALA A 38 9.00 -14.23 -6.50
CA ALA A 38 8.29 -15.48 -6.27
C ALA A 38 7.55 -15.43 -4.93
N VAL A 39 6.33 -16.00 -4.89
CA VAL A 39 5.58 -16.15 -3.65
C VAL A 39 6.19 -17.30 -2.85
N VAL A 40 6.78 -17.00 -1.70
CA VAL A 40 7.41 -18.03 -0.85
C VAL A 40 6.43 -18.62 0.12
N ASN A 41 5.53 -17.79 0.67
CA ASN A 41 4.55 -18.23 1.64
C ASN A 41 3.31 -17.35 1.59
N ILE A 42 2.13 -17.94 1.78
CA ILE A 42 0.85 -17.25 1.88
C ILE A 42 0.35 -17.48 3.31
N LEU A 43 0.05 -16.40 4.02
CA LEU A 43 -0.29 -16.41 5.45
C LEU A 43 -1.80 -16.27 5.71
N VAL A 44 -2.57 -15.98 4.66
CA VAL A 44 -4.01 -15.74 4.73
C VAL A 44 -4.75 -16.53 3.66
N ASN A 45 -5.98 -16.92 3.96
CA ASN A 45 -6.86 -17.61 3.04
C ASN A 45 -8.06 -16.74 2.66
N LYS A 46 -8.76 -17.13 1.60
CA LYS A 46 -10.04 -16.52 1.24
C LYS A 46 -11.02 -16.67 2.40
N GLY A 47 -11.66 -15.56 2.79
CA GLY A 47 -12.59 -15.46 3.92
C GLY A 47 -11.94 -15.07 5.25
N ASP A 48 -10.61 -14.99 5.34
CA ASP A 48 -9.94 -14.55 6.56
C ASP A 48 -10.15 -13.04 6.79
N GLN A 49 -10.37 -12.68 8.05
CA GLN A 49 -10.35 -11.27 8.48
C GLN A 49 -8.90 -10.79 8.57
N VAL A 50 -8.64 -9.62 7.98
CA VAL A 50 -7.34 -8.98 7.97
C VAL A 50 -7.44 -7.56 8.51
N ILE A 51 -6.44 -7.15 9.26
CA ILE A 51 -6.30 -5.77 9.73
C ILE A 51 -5.25 -5.02 8.91
N LYS A 52 -5.36 -3.70 8.87
CA LYS A 52 -4.36 -2.84 8.26
C LYS A 52 -2.98 -3.09 8.87
N GLY A 53 -1.99 -3.34 8.00
CA GLY A 53 -0.62 -3.67 8.38
C GLY A 53 -0.38 -5.16 8.63
N GLN A 54 -1.41 -6.02 8.59
CA GLN A 54 -1.26 -7.47 8.71
C GLN A 54 -0.54 -8.05 7.50
N THR A 55 0.42 -8.94 7.74
CA THR A 55 1.15 -9.62 6.66
C THR A 55 0.25 -10.67 5.99
N LEU A 56 0.10 -10.56 4.67
CA LEU A 56 -0.74 -11.43 3.84
C LEU A 56 0.09 -12.53 3.17
N LEU A 57 1.27 -12.18 2.63
CA LEU A 57 2.21 -13.13 2.04
C LEU A 57 3.64 -12.63 2.12
N VAL A 58 4.58 -13.52 1.80
CA VAL A 58 6.00 -13.20 1.65
C VAL A 58 6.42 -13.41 0.19
N LEU A 59 6.93 -12.35 -0.43
CA LEU A 59 7.59 -12.41 -1.74
C LEU A 59 9.10 -12.52 -1.54
N GLU A 60 9.76 -13.28 -2.40
CA GLU A 60 11.21 -13.25 -2.56
C GLU A 60 11.56 -12.68 -3.93
N ALA A 61 12.40 -11.65 -3.93
CA ALA A 61 13.00 -11.11 -5.13
C ALA A 61 14.51 -10.94 -4.91
N MET A 62 15.33 -11.45 -5.83
CA MET A 62 16.79 -11.27 -5.79
C MET A 62 17.43 -11.60 -4.43
N LYS A 63 17.05 -12.73 -3.80
CA LYS A 63 17.50 -13.18 -2.46
C LYS A 63 17.05 -12.30 -1.29
N ILE A 64 16.10 -11.39 -1.49
CA ILE A 64 15.51 -10.55 -0.45
C ILE A 64 14.05 -10.95 -0.28
N GLN A 65 13.67 -11.26 0.96
CA GLN A 65 12.29 -11.54 1.32
C GLN A 65 11.61 -10.26 1.79
N GLN A 66 10.44 -9.97 1.21
CA GLN A 66 9.61 -8.84 1.57
C GLN A 66 8.22 -9.31 1.98
N GLN A 67 7.79 -8.85 3.14
CA GLN A 67 6.44 -9.07 3.64
C GLN A 67 5.48 -8.10 2.95
N ILE A 68 4.42 -8.64 2.35
CA ILE A 68 3.34 -7.86 1.77
C ILE A 68 2.25 -7.74 2.81
N LYS A 69 1.94 -6.50 3.19
CA LYS A 69 0.99 -6.16 4.23
C LYS A 69 -0.31 -5.63 3.64
N SER A 70 -1.40 -5.82 4.36
CA SER A 70 -2.67 -5.18 4.05
C SER A 70 -2.57 -3.66 4.27
N ASP A 71 -3.17 -2.90 3.38
CA ASP A 71 -3.35 -1.44 3.46
C ASP A 71 -4.70 -1.05 4.09
N VAL A 72 -5.62 -2.01 4.23
CA VAL A 72 -6.97 -1.81 4.80
C VAL A 72 -7.34 -2.93 5.79
N ASP A 73 -8.30 -2.64 6.65
CA ASP A 73 -9.04 -3.65 7.42
C ASP A 73 -10.15 -4.23 6.55
N GLY A 74 -10.41 -5.53 6.64
CA GLY A 74 -11.47 -6.16 5.83
C GLY A 74 -11.42 -7.68 5.82
N VAL A 75 -12.09 -8.28 4.83
CA VAL A 75 -12.10 -9.74 4.61
C VAL A 75 -11.44 -10.05 3.26
N VAL A 76 -10.58 -11.06 3.23
CA VAL A 76 -9.95 -11.51 1.97
C VAL A 76 -11.02 -12.10 1.05
N GLU A 77 -11.36 -11.38 -0.01
CA GLU A 77 -12.37 -11.79 -1.00
C GLU A 77 -11.79 -12.83 -1.97
N ASP A 78 -10.57 -12.60 -2.45
CA ASP A 78 -9.88 -13.53 -3.35
C ASP A 78 -8.37 -13.54 -3.14
N VAL A 79 -7.80 -14.74 -3.31
CA VAL A 79 -6.36 -15.01 -3.29
C VAL A 79 -5.96 -15.45 -4.70
N LEU A 80 -5.31 -14.56 -5.44
CA LEU A 80 -4.88 -14.81 -6.83
C LEU A 80 -3.46 -15.39 -6.90
N GLY A 81 -2.69 -15.26 -5.82
CA GLY A 81 -1.34 -15.82 -5.70
C GLY A 81 -1.35 -17.28 -5.24
N GLN A 82 -0.37 -18.06 -5.71
CA GLN A 82 -0.09 -19.40 -5.20
C GLN A 82 1.34 -19.49 -4.67
N GLN A 83 1.57 -20.33 -3.66
CA GLN A 83 2.93 -20.59 -3.18
C GLN A 83 3.80 -21.17 -4.30
N GLY A 84 5.03 -20.65 -4.45
CA GLY A 84 5.96 -20.98 -5.53
C GLY A 84 5.69 -20.25 -6.85
N GLN A 85 4.59 -19.50 -6.98
CA GLN A 85 4.25 -18.79 -8.21
C GLN A 85 5.17 -17.57 -8.41
N GLN A 86 5.62 -17.38 -9.65
CA GLN A 86 6.31 -16.15 -10.05
C GLN A 86 5.29 -15.06 -10.37
N VAL A 87 5.45 -13.90 -9.75
CA VAL A 87 4.59 -12.73 -9.90
C VAL A 87 5.38 -11.56 -10.49
N LYS A 88 4.71 -10.75 -11.30
CA LYS A 88 5.28 -9.53 -11.87
C LYS A 88 4.94 -8.31 -11.04
N LYS A 89 5.72 -7.24 -11.17
CA LYS A 89 5.38 -5.94 -10.59
C LYS A 89 3.97 -5.51 -11.01
N ARG A 90 3.20 -5.00 -10.04
CA ARG A 90 1.77 -4.59 -10.17
C ARG A 90 0.79 -5.73 -10.46
N GLN A 91 1.24 -6.99 -10.52
CA GLN A 91 0.33 -8.13 -10.58
C GLN A 91 -0.54 -8.16 -9.34
N MET A 92 -1.83 -8.44 -9.54
CA MET A 92 -2.80 -8.51 -8.46
C MET A 92 -2.61 -9.81 -7.67
N LEU A 93 -2.58 -9.69 -6.35
CA LEU A 93 -2.30 -10.80 -5.44
C LEU A 93 -3.52 -11.13 -4.57
N PHE A 94 -4.16 -10.09 -4.03
CA PHE A 94 -5.38 -10.23 -3.22
C PHE A 94 -6.38 -9.14 -3.55
N THR A 95 -7.65 -9.47 -3.31
CA THR A 95 -8.74 -8.50 -3.18
C THR A 95 -9.27 -8.59 -1.76
N ILE A 96 -9.43 -7.45 -1.11
CA ILE A 96 -9.97 -7.31 0.24
C ILE A 96 -11.28 -6.54 0.13
N GLN A 97 -12.33 -7.12 0.70
CA GLN A 97 -13.60 -6.46 0.87
C GLN A 97 -13.54 -5.63 2.16
N ILE A 98 -13.61 -4.31 2.00
CA ILE A 98 -13.61 -3.30 3.08
C ILE A 98 -15.01 -3.16 3.68
#